data_AF-A0A1W9PB59-F1
#
_entry.id   AF-A0A1W9PB59-F1
#
_cell.length_a   1.000
_cell.length_b   1.000
_cell.length_c   1.000
_cell.angle_alpha   90.00
_cell.angle_beta   90.00
_cell.angle_gamma   90.00
#
_symmetry.space_group_name_H-M   'P 1'
#
loop_
_entity.id
_entity.type
_entity.pdbx_description
1 polymer ?
#
loop_
_entity_poly.entity_id
_entity_poly.type
_entity_poly.pdbx_seq_one_letter_code
_entity_poly.pdbx_strand_id
1 'polypeptide(L)'
;MWRLNRFFVLSLVILGLVLPGAGWQKIKNQDGVKIIENSNKPKLATPVKFELELTVGQNEDPEQSLAQPLGLVVDEDGQIYVVDSKEAKIKIFSPEGKFVRSFGQKGQGPGELNMPSGINLTADGRLLVEDALNRKMVFFSLEGEFLEEKSLATKLGLVNLLVDGEDNFIAREITVEESKMYFVIKKFKPDLTEIFQLDKVNFPNPLQGKINLFNIMTYYQFDSQGNILYAKNDQYEIKYYSPGGKLFQIVEKKYKKVKITKEDIEEMLEKIPSTQGANVKNQLVFPDYFPPISYLSVDRSNQVYVRTYDKGQRKNEYWIDIFDGQGIFVARSLTTAIPLFWRKKKAYSIEEDENGYQVVRRYLVRWPNQ
;
A
#
# COMPACT_ATOMS: atom_id res chain seq x y z
N MET A 1 15.72 -38.58 -42.44
CA MET A 1 15.41 -37.16 -42.13
C MET A 1 14.93 -37.10 -40.68
N TRP A 2 15.24 -36.03 -39.94
CA TRP A 2 15.11 -35.83 -38.48
C TRP A 2 16.40 -36.08 -37.68
N ARG A 3 17.24 -35.04 -37.59
CA ARG A 3 18.21 -34.84 -36.51
C ARG A 3 17.59 -33.87 -35.50
N LEU A 4 17.43 -34.32 -34.26
CA LEU A 4 17.13 -33.47 -33.12
C LEU A 4 18.34 -32.59 -32.80
N ASN A 5 18.19 -31.27 -32.87
CA ASN A 5 19.08 -30.32 -32.19
C ASN A 5 18.45 -29.97 -30.84
N ARG A 6 19.01 -30.49 -29.74
CA ARG A 6 18.78 -29.95 -28.40
C ARG A 6 19.86 -28.91 -28.13
N PHE A 7 19.50 -27.63 -28.21
CA PHE A 7 20.32 -26.56 -27.67
C PHE A 7 20.27 -26.61 -26.14
N PHE A 8 21.40 -26.90 -25.50
CA PHE A 8 21.62 -26.61 -24.09
C PHE A 8 21.83 -25.10 -23.96
N VAL A 9 20.90 -24.41 -23.32
CA VAL A 9 21.11 -23.02 -22.89
C VAL A 9 21.96 -23.07 -21.62
N LEU A 10 23.22 -22.62 -21.70
CA LEU A 10 24.08 -22.43 -20.54
C LEU A 10 23.57 -21.25 -19.72
N SER A 11 23.02 -21.52 -18.54
CA SER A 11 22.72 -20.50 -17.53
C SER A 11 24.03 -19.95 -16.98
N LEU A 12 24.42 -18.74 -17.42
CA LEU A 12 25.57 -18.02 -16.88
C LEU A 12 25.25 -17.55 -15.45
N VAL A 13 25.85 -18.20 -14.45
CA VAL A 13 25.83 -17.74 -13.06
C VAL A 13 27.04 -16.81 -12.86
N ILE A 14 26.82 -15.50 -12.87
CA ILE A 14 27.85 -14.53 -12.48
C ILE A 14 27.94 -14.56 -10.95
N LEU A 15 28.92 -15.29 -10.41
CA LEU A 15 29.28 -15.23 -8.99
C LEU A 15 30.21 -14.04 -8.78
N GLY A 16 29.67 -12.89 -8.35
CA GLY A 16 30.49 -11.81 -7.83
C GLY A 16 31.17 -12.23 -6.51
N LEU A 17 32.41 -11.82 -6.29
CA LEU A 17 33.14 -11.96 -5.02
C LEU A 17 32.27 -11.42 -3.86
N VAL A 18 31.73 -12.33 -3.05
CA VAL A 18 30.96 -11.97 -1.84
C VAL A 18 31.96 -11.63 -0.74
N LEU A 19 32.07 -10.35 -0.39
CA LEU A 19 32.75 -9.96 0.84
C LEU A 19 32.05 -10.60 2.04
N PRO A 20 32.77 -11.22 2.99
CA PRO A 20 32.16 -11.81 4.17
C PRO A 20 31.34 -10.77 4.95
N GLY A 21 30.02 -10.94 5.00
CA GLY A 21 29.12 -10.09 5.77
C GLY A 21 28.24 -9.11 4.99
N ALA A 22 28.54 -8.85 3.71
CA ALA A 22 27.70 -8.02 2.85
C ALA A 22 26.49 -8.80 2.30
N GLY A 23 25.38 -8.10 2.05
CA GLY A 23 24.23 -8.67 1.35
C GLY A 23 24.62 -9.19 -0.04
N TRP A 24 24.02 -10.31 -0.45
CA TRP A 24 24.20 -10.87 -1.79
C TRP A 24 22.86 -10.97 -2.52
N GLN A 25 22.94 -11.06 -3.85
CA GLN A 25 21.84 -11.25 -4.77
C GLN A 25 22.16 -12.36 -5.77
N LYS A 26 21.16 -13.15 -6.14
CA LYS A 26 21.24 -14.08 -7.27
C LYS A 26 20.17 -13.70 -8.28
N ILE A 27 20.56 -13.61 -9.54
CA ILE A 27 19.66 -13.26 -10.64
C ILE A 27 19.58 -14.46 -11.57
N LYS A 28 18.36 -14.90 -11.85
CA LYS A 28 18.07 -15.95 -12.84
C LYS A 28 16.95 -15.49 -13.76
N ASN A 29 16.93 -16.00 -14.98
CA ASN A 29 15.81 -15.81 -15.90
C ASN A 29 15.11 -17.15 -16.07
N GLN A 30 13.80 -17.17 -15.89
CA GLN A 30 12.96 -18.35 -16.07
C GLN A 30 11.72 -17.95 -16.87
N ASP A 31 11.53 -18.56 -18.04
CA ASP A 31 10.37 -18.33 -18.92
C ASP A 31 10.10 -16.85 -19.24
N GLY A 32 11.18 -16.06 -19.41
CA GLY A 32 11.09 -14.62 -19.69
C GLY A 32 10.83 -13.74 -18.46
N VAL A 33 10.82 -14.31 -17.27
CA VAL A 33 10.71 -13.60 -15.97
C VAL A 33 12.08 -13.55 -15.30
N LYS A 34 12.52 -12.35 -14.93
CA LYS A 34 13.74 -12.12 -14.15
C LYS A 34 13.46 -12.34 -12.67
N ILE A 35 14.07 -13.33 -12.05
CA ILE A 35 13.92 -13.63 -10.62
C ILE A 35 15.18 -13.17 -9.89
N ILE A 36 14.99 -12.37 -8.84
CA ILE A 36 16.07 -11.77 -8.04
C ILE A 36 15.91 -12.24 -6.61
N GLU A 37 16.80 -13.14 -6.18
CA GLU A 37 16.84 -13.64 -4.81
C GLU A 37 17.82 -12.80 -3.99
N ASN A 38 17.32 -12.13 -2.95
CA ASN A 38 18.12 -11.35 -2.03
C ASN A 38 18.44 -12.13 -0.75
N SER A 39 19.63 -11.91 -0.21
CA SER A 39 20.01 -12.36 1.13
C SER A 39 19.18 -11.66 2.22
N ASN A 40 19.32 -12.12 3.46
CA ASN A 40 18.67 -11.47 4.61
C ASN A 40 19.40 -10.20 5.10
N LYS A 41 20.52 -9.82 4.46
CA LYS A 41 21.29 -8.61 4.80
C LYS A 41 21.26 -7.62 3.65
N PRO A 42 21.14 -6.31 3.94
CA PRO A 42 21.20 -5.27 2.92
C PRO A 42 22.62 -5.09 2.40
N LYS A 43 22.74 -4.45 1.23
CA LYS A 43 24.04 -4.04 0.67
C LYS A 43 24.71 -2.96 1.53
N LEU A 44 23.96 -1.98 2.02
CA LEU A 44 24.42 -0.94 2.92
C LEU A 44 24.24 -1.36 4.38
N ALA A 45 25.28 -1.23 5.19
CA ALA A 45 25.18 -1.43 6.63
C ALA A 45 24.48 -0.25 7.34
N THR A 46 24.59 0.96 6.78
CA THR A 46 24.00 2.17 7.35
C THR A 46 22.52 2.28 6.97
N PRO A 47 21.61 2.53 7.92
CA PRO A 47 20.19 2.68 7.63
C PRO A 47 19.89 4.00 6.90
N VAL A 48 18.83 3.99 6.10
CA VAL A 48 18.20 5.22 5.58
C VAL A 48 17.43 5.89 6.72
N LYS A 49 17.50 7.21 6.86
CA LYS A 49 16.81 7.94 7.93
C LYS A 49 15.50 8.52 7.45
N PHE A 50 14.46 8.36 8.25
CA PHE A 50 13.18 9.07 8.11
C PHE A 50 13.20 10.21 9.13
N GLU A 51 13.59 11.40 8.70
CA GLU A 51 13.67 12.58 9.57
C GLU A 51 12.33 13.30 9.57
N LEU A 52 11.64 13.32 10.71
CA LEU A 52 10.36 14.01 10.85
C LEU A 52 10.56 15.51 10.61
N GLU A 53 9.90 16.06 9.59
CA GLU A 53 9.94 17.49 9.28
C GLU A 53 8.69 18.21 9.76
N LEU A 54 7.54 17.54 9.75
CA LEU A 54 6.24 18.17 9.97
C LEU A 54 5.22 17.16 10.50
N THR A 55 4.41 17.61 11.45
CA THR A 55 3.20 16.93 11.92
C THR A 55 2.02 17.87 11.68
N VAL A 56 0.92 17.37 11.10
CA VAL A 56 -0.30 18.15 10.81
C VAL A 56 -1.54 17.43 11.31
N GLY A 57 -2.61 18.20 11.57
CA GLY A 57 -3.89 17.67 12.02
C GLY A 57 -4.06 17.61 13.54
N GLN A 58 -3.08 18.07 14.32
CA GLN A 58 -3.26 18.32 15.75
C GLN A 58 -3.61 19.80 15.95
N ASN A 59 -4.84 20.07 16.37
CA ASN A 59 -5.34 21.42 16.64
C ASN A 59 -6.44 21.37 17.71
N GLU A 60 -6.58 22.43 18.50
CA GLU A 60 -7.66 22.56 19.48
C GLU A 60 -9.02 22.77 18.81
N ASP A 61 -9.04 23.37 17.62
CA ASP A 61 -10.24 23.52 16.79
C ASP A 61 -10.55 22.20 16.06
N PRO A 62 -11.70 21.55 16.36
CA PRO A 62 -12.13 20.31 15.70
C PRO A 62 -12.25 20.43 14.17
N GLU A 63 -12.54 21.64 13.65
CA GLU A 63 -12.62 21.86 12.21
C GLU A 63 -11.24 21.73 11.54
N GLN A 64 -10.16 22.03 12.28
CA GLN A 64 -8.79 22.01 11.79
C GLN A 64 -8.02 20.74 12.16
N SER A 65 -8.46 20.01 13.20
CA SER A 65 -7.85 18.74 13.60
C SER A 65 -8.31 17.57 12.75
N LEU A 66 -7.56 16.47 12.72
CA LEU A 66 -7.94 15.25 12.00
C LEU A 66 -8.61 14.28 12.96
N ALA A 67 -9.82 13.84 12.60
CA ALA A 67 -10.62 12.95 13.43
C ALA A 67 -10.44 11.48 13.02
N GLN A 68 -10.54 11.18 11.72
CA GLN A 68 -10.26 9.85 11.16
C GLN A 68 -9.66 9.95 9.75
N PRO A 69 -8.39 10.36 9.63
CA PRO A 69 -7.71 10.42 8.35
C PRO A 69 -7.50 8.99 7.80
N LEU A 70 -7.99 8.71 6.58
CA LEU A 70 -7.84 7.38 5.95
C LEU A 70 -6.98 7.39 4.69
N GLY A 71 -6.85 8.54 4.03
CA GLY A 71 -6.04 8.69 2.83
C GLY A 71 -5.52 10.11 2.69
N LEU A 72 -4.40 10.27 2.00
CA LEU A 72 -3.85 11.57 1.66
C LEU A 72 -3.17 11.57 0.29
N VAL A 73 -3.18 12.75 -0.33
CA VAL A 73 -2.34 13.09 -1.48
C VAL A 73 -1.73 14.45 -1.26
N VAL A 74 -0.65 14.73 -1.99
CA VAL A 74 0.02 16.03 -1.96
C VAL A 74 0.13 16.53 -3.38
N ASP A 75 -0.28 17.75 -3.71
CA ASP A 75 -0.16 18.31 -5.07
C ASP A 75 1.29 18.70 -5.43
N GLU A 76 1.51 19.31 -6.61
CA GLU A 76 2.85 19.75 -7.04
C GLU A 76 3.39 20.95 -6.25
N ASP A 77 2.49 21.80 -5.73
CA ASP A 77 2.81 22.96 -4.90
C ASP A 77 3.11 22.57 -3.45
N GLY A 78 2.80 21.31 -3.08
CA GLY A 78 3.05 20.74 -1.76
C GLY A 78 1.88 20.88 -0.78
N GLN A 79 0.70 21.31 -1.23
CA GLN A 79 -0.50 21.26 -0.40
C GLN A 79 -0.89 19.82 -0.12
N ILE A 80 -1.30 19.57 1.11
CA ILE A 80 -1.60 18.24 1.63
C ILE A 80 -3.12 18.12 1.73
N TYR A 81 -3.69 17.17 1.00
CA TYR A 81 -5.12 16.87 0.98
C TYR A 81 -5.35 15.59 1.74
N VAL A 82 -6.16 15.66 2.80
CA VAL A 82 -6.42 14.52 3.69
C VAL A 82 -7.91 14.23 3.70
N VAL A 83 -8.28 12.99 3.41
CA VAL A 83 -9.65 12.50 3.60
C VAL A 83 -9.85 12.21 5.08
N ASP A 84 -10.73 12.98 5.71
CA ASP A 84 -11.22 12.74 7.06
C ASP A 84 -12.58 12.03 6.99
N SER A 85 -12.55 10.71 7.14
CA SER A 85 -13.73 9.86 6.93
C SER A 85 -14.83 10.12 7.95
N LYS A 86 -14.47 10.49 9.17
CA LYS A 86 -15.45 10.69 10.24
C LYS A 86 -16.24 11.98 10.01
N GLU A 87 -15.56 13.01 9.50
CA GLU A 87 -16.16 14.30 9.18
C GLU A 87 -16.76 14.36 7.77
N ALA A 88 -16.56 13.32 6.94
CA ALA A 88 -16.95 13.29 5.53
C ALA A 88 -16.42 14.50 4.73
N LYS A 89 -15.17 14.89 5.01
CA LYS A 89 -14.52 16.07 4.45
C LYS A 89 -13.14 15.74 3.89
N ILE A 90 -12.69 16.56 2.95
CA ILE A 90 -11.29 16.69 2.56
C ILE A 90 -10.76 17.93 3.28
N LYS A 91 -9.70 17.76 4.08
CA LYS A 91 -9.01 18.87 4.76
C LYS A 91 -7.71 19.18 4.02
N ILE A 92 -7.47 20.47 3.76
CA ILE A 92 -6.30 20.95 3.01
C ILE A 92 -5.36 21.67 3.98
N PHE A 93 -4.09 21.30 3.92
CA PHE A 93 -3.02 21.95 4.67
C PHE A 93 -1.96 22.51 3.72
N SER A 94 -1.34 23.63 4.10
CA SER A 94 -0.23 24.21 3.36
C SER A 94 1.02 23.30 3.42
N PRO A 95 2.05 23.54 2.58
CA PRO A 95 3.32 22.82 2.69
C PRO A 95 3.99 22.96 4.06
N GLU A 96 3.67 24.00 4.83
CA GLU A 96 4.14 24.24 6.20
C GLU A 96 3.23 23.61 7.26
N GLY A 97 2.14 22.96 6.84
CA GLY A 97 1.21 22.24 7.70
C GLY A 97 0.13 23.08 8.36
N LYS A 98 -0.06 24.32 7.92
CA LYS A 98 -1.16 25.15 8.39
C LYS A 98 -2.46 24.73 7.72
N PHE A 99 -3.54 24.60 8.48
CA PHE A 99 -4.86 24.38 7.90
C PHE A 99 -5.22 25.55 6.96
N VAL A 100 -5.69 25.23 5.76
CA VAL A 100 -6.08 26.21 4.74
C VAL A 100 -7.60 26.29 4.66
N ARG A 101 -8.25 25.16 4.38
CA ARG A 101 -9.70 25.02 4.28
C ARG A 101 -10.10 23.54 4.30
N SER A 102 -11.39 23.28 4.38
CA SER A 102 -11.99 21.97 4.18
C SER A 102 -13.18 22.08 3.21
N PHE A 103 -13.52 20.99 2.55
CA PHE A 103 -14.73 20.88 1.74
C PHE A 103 -15.29 19.45 1.80
N GLY A 104 -16.52 19.28 1.31
CA GLY A 104 -17.29 18.05 1.47
C GLY A 104 -18.35 18.19 2.56
N GLN A 105 -19.43 17.43 2.40
CA GLN A 105 -20.58 17.44 3.29
C GLN A 105 -21.10 16.01 3.43
N LYS A 106 -21.53 15.66 4.65
CA LYS A 106 -22.15 14.37 4.91
C LYS A 106 -23.48 14.24 4.16
N GLY A 107 -23.62 13.20 3.33
CA GLY A 107 -24.85 12.91 2.62
C GLY A 107 -24.68 11.91 1.48
N GLN A 108 -25.62 11.90 0.54
CA GLN A 108 -25.67 10.95 -0.58
C GLN A 108 -25.86 11.64 -1.94
N GLY A 109 -26.18 12.93 -1.95
CA GLY A 109 -26.36 13.73 -3.15
C GLY A 109 -25.06 13.98 -3.93
N PRO A 110 -25.15 14.69 -5.07
CA PRO A 110 -23.98 15.03 -5.88
C PRO A 110 -22.93 15.79 -5.08
N GLY A 111 -21.70 15.28 -5.07
CA GLY A 111 -20.59 15.87 -4.31
C GLY A 111 -20.64 15.66 -2.79
N GLU A 112 -21.72 15.11 -2.24
CA GLU A 112 -21.79 14.72 -0.83
C GLU A 112 -21.06 13.39 -0.60
N LEU A 113 -20.46 13.26 0.59
CA LEU A 113 -19.65 12.12 1.01
C LEU A 113 -20.28 11.47 2.26
N ASN A 114 -20.06 10.20 2.51
CA ASN A 114 -20.60 9.52 3.70
C ASN A 114 -19.54 8.74 4.46
N MET A 115 -18.73 7.94 3.75
CA MET A 115 -17.56 7.28 4.33
C MET A 115 -16.42 7.32 3.31
N PRO A 116 -15.82 8.50 3.05
CA PRO A 116 -14.71 8.61 2.14
C PRO A 116 -13.50 7.85 2.70
N SER A 117 -12.99 6.87 1.96
CA SER A 117 -12.00 5.89 2.41
C SER A 117 -10.62 6.06 1.76
N GLY A 118 -10.56 6.69 0.60
CA GLY A 118 -9.33 6.85 -0.18
C GLY A 118 -9.34 8.11 -1.03
N ILE A 119 -8.16 8.59 -1.40
CA ILE A 119 -7.97 9.74 -2.26
C ILE A 119 -6.78 9.51 -3.19
N ASN A 120 -6.94 9.87 -4.46
CA ASN A 120 -5.92 9.82 -5.49
C ASN A 120 -5.87 11.15 -6.24
N LEU A 121 -4.71 11.48 -6.82
CA LEU A 121 -4.59 12.52 -7.83
C LEU A 121 -4.65 11.87 -9.20
N THR A 122 -5.57 12.34 -10.04
CA THR A 122 -5.64 11.95 -11.45
C THR A 122 -4.52 12.64 -12.25
N ALA A 123 -4.21 12.11 -13.43
CA ALA A 123 -3.21 12.66 -14.35
C ALA A 123 -3.57 14.08 -14.82
N ASP A 124 -4.87 14.39 -14.90
CA ASP A 124 -5.40 15.72 -15.23
C ASP A 124 -5.53 16.67 -14.01
N GLY A 125 -5.03 16.29 -12.83
CA GLY A 125 -4.92 17.19 -11.69
C GLY A 125 -6.18 17.34 -10.84
N ARG A 126 -7.10 16.36 -10.88
CA ARG A 126 -8.29 16.30 -10.03
C ARG A 126 -8.06 15.40 -8.82
N LEU A 127 -8.86 15.62 -7.78
CA LEU A 127 -8.94 14.73 -6.62
C LEU A 127 -10.01 13.68 -6.89
N LEU A 128 -9.60 12.41 -6.95
CA LEU A 128 -10.51 11.28 -6.96
C LEU A 128 -10.67 10.76 -5.53
N VAL A 129 -11.88 10.87 -4.98
CA VAL A 129 -12.23 10.40 -3.64
C VAL A 129 -13.09 9.13 -3.75
N GLU A 130 -12.66 8.06 -3.09
CA GLU A 130 -13.42 6.82 -2.94
C GLU A 130 -14.39 6.97 -1.76
N ASP A 131 -15.70 6.87 -1.99
CA ASP A 131 -16.71 6.80 -0.92
C ASP A 131 -17.23 5.38 -0.78
N ALA A 132 -16.75 4.69 0.25
CA ALA A 132 -17.02 3.29 0.47
C ALA A 132 -18.48 3.01 0.85
N LEU A 133 -19.14 3.93 1.58
CA LEU A 133 -20.53 3.72 2.02
C LEU A 133 -21.53 4.10 0.93
N ASN A 134 -21.30 5.21 0.23
CA ASN A 134 -22.14 5.57 -0.92
C ASN A 134 -21.82 4.74 -2.17
N ARG A 135 -20.73 3.95 -2.15
CA ARG A 135 -20.25 3.12 -3.25
C ARG A 135 -20.11 3.94 -4.53
N LYS A 136 -19.36 5.04 -4.45
CA LYS A 136 -19.10 5.94 -5.58
C LYS A 136 -17.68 6.48 -5.56
N MET A 137 -17.21 6.84 -6.74
CA MET A 137 -16.05 7.69 -6.96
C MET A 137 -16.53 9.12 -7.13
N VAL A 138 -15.95 10.07 -6.41
CA VAL A 138 -16.30 11.50 -6.51
C VAL A 138 -15.07 12.28 -6.92
N PHE A 139 -15.21 13.12 -7.94
CA PHE A 139 -14.12 13.93 -8.48
C PHE A 139 -14.30 15.38 -8.05
N PHE A 140 -13.24 15.97 -7.50
CA PHE A 140 -13.18 17.38 -7.12
C PHE A 140 -12.01 18.07 -7.81
N SER A 141 -12.12 19.39 -8.00
CA SER A 141 -10.95 20.22 -8.28
C SER A 141 -10.05 20.34 -7.04
N LEU A 142 -8.83 20.85 -7.21
CA LEU A 142 -7.92 21.15 -6.08
C LEU A 142 -8.47 22.28 -5.19
N GLU A 143 -9.39 23.09 -5.72
CA GLU A 143 -10.10 24.15 -5.02
C GLU A 143 -11.22 23.60 -4.13
N GLY A 144 -11.72 22.39 -4.43
CA GLY A 144 -12.79 21.71 -3.71
C GLY A 144 -14.15 21.75 -4.42
N GLU A 145 -14.18 22.14 -5.70
CA GLU A 145 -15.41 22.16 -6.49
C GLU A 145 -15.76 20.74 -6.94
N PHE A 146 -17.02 20.33 -6.76
CA PHE A 146 -17.51 19.06 -7.29
C PHE A 146 -17.52 19.08 -8.82
N LEU A 147 -16.94 18.06 -9.45
CA LEU A 147 -16.82 17.96 -10.90
C LEU A 147 -17.76 16.89 -11.47
N GLU A 148 -17.62 15.65 -11.00
CA GLU A 148 -18.45 14.52 -11.42
C GLU A 148 -18.42 13.40 -10.36
N GLU A 149 -19.33 12.44 -10.47
CA GLU A 149 -19.27 11.19 -9.70
C GLU A 149 -19.59 9.98 -10.57
N LYS A 150 -19.05 8.83 -10.19
CA LYS A 150 -19.28 7.55 -10.87
C LYS A 150 -19.74 6.51 -9.86
N SER A 151 -20.92 5.93 -10.11
CA SER A 151 -21.47 4.88 -9.26
C SER A 151 -20.65 3.59 -9.39
N LEU A 152 -20.29 2.99 -8.26
CA LEU A 152 -19.70 1.65 -8.17
C LEU A 152 -20.78 0.59 -7.88
N ALA A 153 -22.06 0.91 -8.03
CA ALA A 153 -23.15 -0.01 -7.71
C ALA A 153 -23.10 -1.30 -8.54
N THR A 154 -22.60 -1.23 -9.78
CA THR A 154 -22.42 -2.36 -10.71
C THR A 154 -21.26 -3.29 -10.35
N LYS A 155 -20.39 -2.89 -9.40
CA LYS A 155 -19.24 -3.66 -8.93
C LYS A 155 -19.42 -4.01 -7.46
N LEU A 156 -19.40 -5.29 -7.13
CA LEU A 156 -19.60 -5.72 -5.74
C LEU A 156 -18.32 -5.46 -4.93
N GLY A 157 -18.38 -4.56 -3.95
CA GLY A 157 -17.27 -4.29 -3.02
C GLY A 157 -15.97 -3.87 -3.69
N LEU A 158 -16.04 -3.00 -4.71
CA LEU A 158 -14.85 -2.41 -5.35
C LEU A 158 -14.21 -1.38 -4.42
N VAL A 159 -13.00 -1.66 -3.94
CA VAL A 159 -12.29 -0.84 -2.94
C VAL A 159 -10.78 -0.80 -3.18
N ASN A 160 -10.08 0.06 -2.44
CA ASN A 160 -8.63 0.26 -2.45
C ASN A 160 -8.11 0.76 -3.81
N LEU A 161 -8.79 1.72 -4.41
CA LEU A 161 -8.44 2.21 -5.74
C LEU A 161 -7.06 2.90 -5.72
N LEU A 162 -6.21 2.54 -6.69
CA LEU A 162 -4.95 3.22 -6.98
C LEU A 162 -4.91 3.60 -8.46
N VAL A 163 -4.76 4.88 -8.74
CA VAL A 163 -4.77 5.45 -10.11
C VAL A 163 -3.36 5.40 -10.72
N ASP A 164 -3.27 5.09 -12.01
CA ASP A 164 -2.03 5.15 -12.79
C ASP A 164 -1.89 6.47 -13.57
N GLY A 165 -0.79 6.64 -14.31
CA GLY A 165 -0.51 7.88 -15.05
C GLY A 165 -1.45 8.15 -16.24
N GLU A 166 -2.39 7.27 -16.55
CA GLU A 166 -3.36 7.38 -17.65
C GLU A 166 -4.81 7.40 -17.14
N ASP A 167 -5.02 7.67 -15.85
CA ASP A 167 -6.32 7.63 -15.15
C ASP A 167 -7.01 6.26 -15.13
N ASN A 168 -6.37 5.20 -15.63
CA ASN A 168 -6.77 3.85 -15.32
C ASN A 168 -6.48 3.59 -13.84
N PHE A 169 -7.09 2.57 -13.26
CA PHE A 169 -6.83 2.25 -11.86
C PHE A 169 -6.82 0.75 -11.62
N ILE A 170 -6.04 0.34 -10.62
CA ILE A 170 -6.09 -1.00 -10.06
C ILE A 170 -6.94 -0.96 -8.79
N ALA A 171 -7.78 -1.97 -8.61
CA ALA A 171 -8.66 -2.06 -7.45
C ALA A 171 -8.93 -3.53 -7.10
N ARG A 172 -9.52 -3.72 -5.93
CA ARG A 172 -9.97 -5.02 -5.43
C ARG A 172 -11.49 -5.10 -5.52
N GLU A 173 -12.02 -6.09 -6.21
CA GLU A 173 -13.45 -6.37 -6.34
C GLU A 173 -13.81 -7.66 -5.59
N ILE A 174 -14.96 -7.70 -4.92
CA ILE A 174 -15.52 -8.95 -4.39
C ILE A 174 -16.29 -9.65 -5.51
N THR A 175 -15.96 -10.91 -5.78
CA THR A 175 -16.74 -11.77 -6.69
C THR A 175 -17.23 -13.01 -5.97
N VAL A 176 -18.32 -13.60 -6.47
CA VAL A 176 -18.88 -14.85 -5.95
C VAL A 176 -18.88 -15.89 -7.05
N GLU A 177 -18.28 -17.05 -6.80
CA GLU A 177 -18.30 -18.19 -7.71
C GLU A 177 -18.53 -19.47 -6.92
N GLU A 178 -19.49 -20.29 -7.33
CA GLU A 178 -19.84 -21.55 -6.65
C GLU A 178 -20.04 -21.39 -5.14
N SER A 179 -20.72 -20.32 -4.73
CA SER A 179 -20.98 -19.96 -3.31
C SER A 179 -19.72 -19.62 -2.49
N LYS A 180 -18.56 -19.44 -3.13
CA LYS A 180 -17.32 -18.93 -2.51
C LYS A 180 -17.12 -17.47 -2.90
N MET A 181 -16.63 -16.67 -1.96
CA MET A 181 -16.26 -15.29 -2.23
C MET A 181 -14.77 -15.19 -2.54
N TYR A 182 -14.42 -14.26 -3.42
CA TYR A 182 -13.04 -13.96 -3.77
C TYR A 182 -12.82 -12.46 -3.76
N PHE A 183 -11.60 -12.08 -3.42
CA PHE A 183 -11.07 -10.79 -3.79
C PHE A 183 -10.31 -10.93 -5.10
N VAL A 184 -10.82 -10.28 -6.14
CA VAL A 184 -10.22 -10.25 -7.46
C VAL A 184 -9.55 -8.90 -7.66
N ILE A 185 -8.25 -8.93 -7.92
CA ILE A 185 -7.46 -7.73 -8.18
C ILE A 185 -7.47 -7.50 -9.67
N LYS A 186 -7.97 -6.35 -10.10
CA LYS A 186 -8.21 -6.04 -11.52
C LYS A 186 -7.75 -4.63 -11.84
N LYS A 187 -7.35 -4.43 -13.09
CA LYS A 187 -7.11 -3.10 -13.66
C LYS A 187 -8.33 -2.68 -14.48
N PHE A 188 -8.75 -1.43 -14.36
CA PHE A 188 -9.93 -0.85 -14.98
C PHE A 188 -9.60 0.45 -15.69
N LYS A 189 -10.38 0.76 -16.72
CA LYS A 189 -10.49 2.10 -17.29
C LYS A 189 -11.28 3.04 -16.35
N PRO A 190 -11.20 4.37 -16.53
CA PRO A 190 -12.00 5.34 -15.76
C PRO A 190 -13.52 5.10 -15.81
N ASP A 191 -14.03 4.39 -16.81
CA ASP A 191 -15.44 4.06 -17.00
C ASP A 191 -15.87 2.72 -16.37
N LEU A 192 -15.00 2.12 -15.54
CA LEU A 192 -15.18 0.80 -14.89
C LEU A 192 -15.10 -0.42 -15.82
N THR A 193 -14.71 -0.22 -17.09
CA THR A 193 -14.40 -1.33 -18.00
C THR A 193 -13.16 -2.06 -17.51
N GLU A 194 -13.26 -3.38 -17.34
CA GLU A 194 -12.11 -4.21 -16.97
C GLU A 194 -11.10 -4.30 -18.11
N ILE A 195 -9.82 -4.08 -17.80
CA ILE A 195 -8.71 -4.26 -18.74
C ILE A 195 -8.17 -5.69 -18.60
N PHE A 196 -7.81 -6.09 -17.38
CA PHE A 196 -7.40 -7.45 -17.05
C PHE A 196 -7.53 -7.74 -15.55
N GLN A 197 -7.64 -9.02 -15.22
CA GLN A 197 -7.50 -9.54 -13.87
C GLN A 197 -6.03 -9.89 -13.59
N LEU A 198 -5.47 -9.31 -12.52
CA LEU A 198 -4.09 -9.54 -12.07
C LEU A 198 -3.98 -10.79 -11.21
N ASP A 199 -4.90 -10.95 -10.25
CA ASP A 199 -4.88 -12.06 -9.30
C ASP A 199 -6.25 -12.28 -8.66
N LYS A 200 -6.42 -13.44 -8.01
CA LYS A 200 -7.64 -13.85 -7.32
C LYS A 200 -7.29 -14.55 -6.02
N VAL A 201 -7.82 -14.02 -4.93
CA VAL A 201 -7.56 -14.49 -3.57
C VAL A 201 -8.86 -14.96 -2.94
N ASN A 202 -8.86 -16.16 -2.37
CA ASN A 202 -10.02 -16.68 -1.66
C ASN A 202 -10.37 -15.76 -0.48
N PHE A 203 -11.61 -15.29 -0.43
CA PHE A 203 -12.13 -14.49 0.68
C PHE A 203 -13.09 -15.35 1.50
N PRO A 204 -12.62 -15.96 2.60
CA PRO A 204 -13.48 -16.83 3.41
C PRO A 204 -14.63 -16.02 4.03
N ASN A 205 -15.84 -16.58 3.99
CA ASN A 205 -17.00 -15.98 4.64
C ASN A 205 -16.83 -16.06 6.18
N PRO A 206 -16.78 -14.93 6.90
CA PRO A 206 -16.66 -14.93 8.36
C PRO A 206 -17.74 -15.76 9.04
N LEU A 207 -18.98 -15.67 8.55
CA LEU A 207 -20.10 -16.36 9.17
C LEU A 207 -20.05 -17.89 9.01
N GLN A 208 -19.16 -18.42 8.16
CA GLN A 208 -19.09 -19.85 7.85
C GLN A 208 -17.88 -20.56 8.47
N GLY A 209 -17.00 -19.88 9.19
CA GLY A 209 -15.86 -20.54 9.83
C GLY A 209 -14.79 -19.62 10.38
N LYS A 210 -13.67 -20.23 10.77
CA LYS A 210 -12.50 -19.52 11.28
C LYS A 210 -11.76 -18.81 10.13
N ILE A 211 -11.34 -17.56 10.34
CA ILE A 211 -10.60 -16.76 9.36
C ILE A 211 -9.23 -16.38 9.88
N ASN A 212 -8.21 -16.59 9.04
CA ASN A 212 -6.92 -15.92 9.19
C ASN A 212 -6.92 -14.63 8.34
N LEU A 213 -6.94 -13.47 9.00
CA LEU A 213 -6.95 -12.15 8.32
C LEU A 213 -5.69 -11.92 7.48
N PHE A 214 -4.58 -12.59 7.79
CA PHE A 214 -3.37 -12.47 6.99
C PHE A 214 -3.57 -13.03 5.59
N ASN A 215 -4.34 -14.10 5.41
CA ASN A 215 -4.47 -14.79 4.12
C ASN A 215 -5.12 -13.94 3.01
N ILE A 216 -5.75 -12.82 3.37
CA ILE A 216 -6.46 -11.96 2.42
C ILE A 216 -5.66 -10.69 2.10
N MET A 217 -4.51 -10.46 2.74
CA MET A 217 -3.75 -9.21 2.55
C MET A 217 -2.96 -9.24 1.25
N THR A 218 -3.20 -8.21 0.45
CA THR A 218 -2.55 -7.99 -0.84
C THR A 218 -2.17 -6.53 -0.96
N TYR A 219 -1.02 -6.26 -1.54
CA TYR A 219 -0.51 -4.91 -1.73
C TYR A 219 -0.17 -4.69 -3.19
N TYR A 220 -0.52 -3.53 -3.72
CA TYR A 220 -0.10 -3.11 -5.05
C TYR A 220 0.28 -1.65 -5.08
N GLN A 221 1.25 -1.33 -5.93
CA GLN A 221 1.77 0.01 -6.18
C GLN A 221 2.12 0.14 -7.66
N PHE A 222 2.20 1.36 -8.17
CA PHE A 222 2.79 1.65 -9.47
C PHE A 222 4.20 2.20 -9.29
N ASP A 223 5.11 1.82 -10.19
CA ASP A 223 6.36 2.56 -10.36
C ASP A 223 6.18 3.75 -11.32
N SER A 224 7.23 4.55 -11.52
CA SER A 224 7.21 5.71 -12.43
C SER A 224 6.97 5.38 -13.91
N GLN A 225 7.05 4.10 -14.30
CA GLN A 225 6.77 3.63 -15.66
C GLN A 225 5.37 3.01 -15.78
N GLY A 226 4.58 3.02 -14.70
CA GLY A 226 3.26 2.39 -14.65
C GLY A 226 3.30 0.87 -14.53
N ASN A 227 4.47 0.28 -14.23
CA ASN A 227 4.53 -1.14 -13.89
C ASN A 227 3.83 -1.37 -12.55
N ILE A 228 3.12 -2.49 -12.44
CA ILE A 228 2.43 -2.87 -11.21
C ILE A 228 3.38 -3.73 -10.37
N LEU A 229 3.70 -3.24 -9.18
CA LEU A 229 4.30 -4.04 -8.14
C LEU A 229 3.17 -4.66 -7.33
N TYR A 230 3.22 -5.96 -7.11
CA TYR A 230 2.20 -6.73 -6.41
C TYR A 230 2.83 -7.70 -5.43
N ALA A 231 2.33 -7.72 -4.20
CA ALA A 231 2.76 -8.66 -3.18
C ALA A 231 1.55 -9.26 -2.46
N LYS A 232 1.55 -10.58 -2.33
CA LYS A 232 0.85 -11.26 -1.24
C LYS A 232 1.73 -11.22 0.00
N ASN A 233 1.14 -11.50 1.15
CA ASN A 233 1.90 -11.57 2.39
C ASN A 233 2.31 -12.99 2.79
N ASP A 234 1.93 -14.03 2.06
CA ASP A 234 2.25 -15.43 2.37
C ASP A 234 3.74 -15.75 2.21
N GLN A 235 4.42 -15.05 1.31
CA GLN A 235 5.85 -15.14 1.07
C GLN A 235 6.48 -13.74 0.97
N TYR A 236 7.81 -13.68 1.14
CA TYR A 236 8.54 -12.45 0.88
C TYR A 236 8.85 -12.38 -0.62
N GLU A 237 7.81 -12.08 -1.39
CA GLU A 237 7.84 -12.06 -2.84
C GLU A 237 7.12 -10.79 -3.34
N ILE A 238 7.77 -10.07 -4.26
CA ILE A 238 7.20 -8.91 -4.94
C ILE A 238 7.26 -9.18 -6.44
N LYS A 239 6.09 -9.24 -7.07
CA LYS A 239 5.94 -9.47 -8.51
C LYS A 239 5.79 -8.15 -9.24
N TYR A 240 6.46 -8.03 -10.37
CA TYR A 240 6.45 -6.86 -11.23
C TYR A 240 5.78 -7.22 -12.55
N TYR A 241 4.70 -6.53 -12.84
CA TYR A 241 3.93 -6.68 -14.07
C TYR A 241 4.06 -5.41 -14.89
N SER A 242 4.20 -5.57 -16.20
CA SER A 242 4.11 -4.44 -17.14
C SER A 242 2.73 -3.75 -17.02
N PRO A 243 2.56 -2.52 -17.53
CA PRO A 243 1.26 -1.84 -17.53
C PRO A 243 0.14 -2.66 -18.18
N GLY A 244 0.49 -3.55 -19.11
CA GLY A 244 -0.41 -4.50 -19.78
C GLY A 244 -0.58 -5.86 -19.07
N GLY A 245 -0.13 -6.00 -17.82
CA GLY A 245 -0.41 -7.19 -17.00
C GLY A 245 0.51 -8.40 -17.21
N LYS A 246 1.58 -8.26 -18.02
CA LYS A 246 2.57 -9.34 -18.19
C LYS A 246 3.60 -9.31 -17.06
N LEU A 247 3.71 -10.41 -16.31
CA LEU A 247 4.77 -10.64 -15.32
C LEU A 247 6.14 -10.66 -16.01
N PHE A 248 7.09 -9.87 -15.51
CA PHE A 248 8.46 -9.84 -16.07
C PHE A 248 9.56 -9.87 -15.02
N GLN A 249 9.25 -9.58 -13.75
CA GLN A 249 10.24 -9.68 -12.67
C GLN A 249 9.61 -10.17 -11.36
N ILE A 250 10.37 -10.94 -10.60
CA ILE A 250 10.04 -11.37 -9.23
C ILE A 250 11.23 -11.02 -8.34
N VAL A 251 10.96 -10.35 -7.23
CA VAL A 251 11.96 -10.02 -6.20
C VAL A 251 11.62 -10.81 -4.94
N GLU A 252 12.56 -11.63 -4.51
CA GLU A 252 12.46 -12.45 -3.32
C GLU A 252 13.51 -12.01 -2.30
N LYS A 253 13.24 -12.25 -1.02
CA LYS A 253 14.22 -12.06 0.05
C LYS A 253 14.14 -13.17 1.08
N LYS A 254 15.31 -13.69 1.49
CA LYS A 254 15.37 -14.58 2.65
C LYS A 254 14.85 -13.85 3.89
N TYR A 255 13.74 -14.36 4.43
CA TYR A 255 13.06 -13.76 5.59
C TYR A 255 13.19 -14.63 6.84
N LYS A 256 13.53 -13.99 7.96
CA LYS A 256 13.49 -14.63 9.27
C LYS A 256 12.08 -14.45 9.82
N LYS A 257 11.35 -15.55 10.02
CA LYS A 257 9.99 -15.52 10.56
C LYS A 257 9.95 -14.86 11.94
N VAL A 258 8.91 -14.08 12.19
CA VAL A 258 8.65 -13.42 13.46
C VAL A 258 7.49 -14.14 14.12
N LYS A 259 7.69 -14.62 15.35
CA LYS A 259 6.66 -15.35 16.09
C LYS A 259 5.59 -14.36 16.57
N ILE A 260 4.32 -14.72 16.46
CA ILE A 260 3.22 -13.95 17.02
C ILE A 260 3.16 -14.22 18.53
N THR A 261 3.17 -13.17 19.34
CA THR A 261 3.01 -13.26 20.80
C THR A 261 1.53 -13.11 21.21
N LYS A 262 1.22 -13.25 22.50
CA LYS A 262 -0.14 -13.02 23.00
C LYS A 262 -0.49 -11.54 22.97
N GLU A 263 0.47 -10.69 23.33
CA GLU A 263 0.36 -9.24 23.32
C GLU A 263 0.08 -8.71 21.91
N ASP A 264 0.70 -9.32 20.88
CA ASP A 264 0.40 -9.02 19.47
C ASP A 264 -1.07 -9.29 19.12
N ILE A 265 -1.60 -10.42 19.58
CA ILE A 265 -2.99 -10.82 19.33
C ILE A 265 -3.94 -9.85 20.04
N GLU A 266 -3.66 -9.52 21.29
CA GLU A 266 -4.45 -8.55 22.06
C GLU A 266 -4.46 -7.17 21.37
N GLU A 267 -3.30 -6.65 20.95
CA GLU A 267 -3.18 -5.37 20.23
C GLU A 267 -3.98 -5.39 18.90
N MET A 268 -3.94 -6.49 18.15
CA MET A 268 -4.72 -6.65 16.93
C MET A 268 -6.23 -6.70 17.21
N LEU A 269 -6.64 -7.40 18.26
CA LEU A 269 -8.06 -7.53 18.63
C LEU A 269 -8.64 -6.23 19.18
N GLU A 270 -7.85 -5.40 19.86
CA GLU A 270 -8.27 -4.08 20.34
C GLU A 270 -8.65 -3.13 19.20
N LYS A 271 -7.90 -3.18 18.08
CA LYS A 271 -8.13 -2.33 16.91
C LYS A 271 -9.37 -2.72 16.09
N ILE A 272 -9.91 -3.92 16.30
CA ILE A 272 -11.11 -4.37 15.60
C ILE A 272 -12.34 -3.83 16.34
N PRO A 273 -13.22 -3.04 15.67
CA PRO A 273 -14.43 -2.54 16.29
C PRO A 273 -15.33 -3.68 16.78
N SER A 274 -15.95 -3.50 17.94
CA SER A 274 -17.01 -4.40 18.41
C SER A 274 -18.31 -4.05 17.70
N THR A 275 -18.79 -4.91 16.81
CA THR A 275 -20.09 -4.73 16.14
C THR A 275 -21.20 -5.47 16.88
N GLN A 276 -22.41 -4.90 16.94
CA GLN A 276 -23.59 -5.63 17.44
C GLN A 276 -23.90 -6.81 16.50
N GLY A 277 -23.95 -8.03 17.03
CA GLY A 277 -24.18 -9.26 16.25
C GLY A 277 -23.08 -10.31 16.44
N ALA A 278 -22.83 -11.13 15.43
CA ALA A 278 -21.75 -12.12 15.46
C ALA A 278 -20.40 -11.42 15.61
N ASN A 279 -19.75 -11.60 16.75
CA ASN A 279 -18.45 -10.98 17.02
C ASN A 279 -17.37 -11.67 16.18
N VAL A 280 -16.94 -11.03 15.09
CA VAL A 280 -15.92 -11.53 14.17
C VAL A 280 -14.63 -11.90 14.91
N LYS A 281 -14.32 -11.25 16.04
CA LYS A 281 -13.14 -11.58 16.88
C LYS A 281 -13.09 -13.06 17.28
N ASN A 282 -14.24 -13.68 17.53
CA ASN A 282 -14.31 -15.10 17.94
C ASN A 282 -14.01 -16.08 16.79
N GLN A 283 -14.10 -15.61 15.55
CA GLN A 283 -13.81 -16.39 14.35
C GLN A 283 -12.37 -16.23 13.89
N LEU A 284 -11.60 -15.30 14.48
CA LEU A 284 -10.23 -15.07 14.06
C LEU A 284 -9.30 -16.18 14.52
N VAL A 285 -8.45 -16.63 13.61
CA VAL A 285 -7.31 -17.49 13.90
C VAL A 285 -6.02 -16.80 13.53
N PHE A 286 -5.05 -16.91 14.41
CA PHE A 286 -3.71 -16.37 14.22
C PHE A 286 -2.76 -17.53 13.96
N PRO A 287 -1.91 -17.44 12.93
CA PRO A 287 -0.83 -18.41 12.72
C PRO A 287 0.25 -18.27 13.79
N ASP A 288 1.19 -19.23 13.85
CA ASP A 288 2.30 -19.17 14.80
C ASP A 288 3.29 -18.02 14.51
N TYR A 289 3.34 -17.57 13.25
CA TYR A 289 4.28 -16.55 12.78
C TYR A 289 3.56 -15.52 11.93
N PHE A 290 4.00 -14.27 12.04
CA PHE A 290 3.55 -13.22 11.14
C PHE A 290 3.95 -13.53 9.70
N PRO A 291 3.10 -13.16 8.73
CA PRO A 291 3.52 -13.09 7.33
C PRO A 291 4.71 -12.13 7.16
N PRO A 292 5.56 -12.30 6.13
CA PRO A 292 6.72 -11.43 5.88
C PRO A 292 6.41 -9.96 5.59
N ILE A 293 5.31 -9.67 4.89
CA ILE A 293 5.01 -8.33 4.38
C ILE A 293 3.78 -7.78 5.12
N SER A 294 3.91 -6.60 5.71
CA SER A 294 2.80 -5.87 6.35
C SER A 294 2.36 -4.65 5.55
N TYR A 295 3.25 -4.12 4.70
CA TYR A 295 2.97 -2.97 3.83
C TYR A 295 4.00 -2.88 2.70
N LEU A 296 3.59 -2.30 1.56
CA LEU A 296 4.43 -2.06 0.39
C LEU A 296 4.21 -0.62 -0.09
N SER A 297 5.30 0.09 -0.38
CA SER A 297 5.26 1.45 -0.91
C SER A 297 6.37 1.65 -1.94
N VAL A 298 6.14 2.52 -2.91
CA VAL A 298 7.10 2.82 -3.99
C VAL A 298 7.26 4.32 -4.11
N ASP A 299 8.50 4.81 -4.09
CA ASP A 299 8.77 6.23 -4.31
C ASP A 299 8.90 6.58 -5.80
N ARG A 300 9.01 7.89 -6.09
CA ARG A 300 9.15 8.39 -7.47
C ARG A 300 10.48 8.01 -8.13
N SER A 301 11.47 7.54 -7.36
CA SER A 301 12.75 7.01 -7.86
C SER A 301 12.71 5.49 -8.05
N ASN A 302 11.53 4.87 -7.96
CA ASN A 302 11.26 3.44 -8.00
C ASN A 302 11.91 2.64 -6.87
N GLN A 303 12.28 3.29 -5.77
CA GLN A 303 12.71 2.58 -4.56
C GLN A 303 11.50 1.94 -3.90
N VAL A 304 11.65 0.69 -3.48
CA VAL A 304 10.56 -0.11 -2.93
C VAL A 304 10.78 -0.29 -1.45
N TYR A 305 9.78 0.08 -0.66
CA TYR A 305 9.79 0.06 0.79
C TYR A 305 8.82 -1.02 1.27
N VAL A 306 9.35 -2.04 1.91
CA VAL A 306 8.58 -3.18 2.41
C VAL A 306 8.63 -3.16 3.92
N ARG A 307 7.50 -2.89 4.56
CA ARG A 307 7.40 -3.00 6.01
C ARG A 307 7.21 -4.47 6.39
N THR A 308 7.94 -4.88 7.41
CA THR A 308 7.87 -6.24 7.99
C THR A 308 7.22 -6.21 9.37
N TYR A 309 7.02 -7.37 9.99
CA TYR A 309 6.59 -7.48 11.39
C TYR A 309 7.75 -7.55 12.38
N ASP A 310 8.98 -7.34 11.92
CA ASP A 310 10.13 -7.21 12.82
C ASP A 310 10.04 -5.85 13.54
N LYS A 311 9.91 -5.90 14.86
CA LYS A 311 9.60 -4.75 15.72
C LYS A 311 10.86 -4.07 16.26
N GLY A 312 10.77 -2.76 16.45
CA GLY A 312 11.73 -1.96 17.19
C GLY A 312 11.51 -2.03 18.70
N GLN A 313 12.16 -1.10 19.42
CA GLN A 313 11.97 -0.97 20.86
C GLN A 313 10.79 -0.06 21.20
N ARG A 314 10.47 0.89 20.31
CA ARG A 314 9.37 1.85 20.53
C ARG A 314 8.03 1.26 20.06
N LYS A 315 6.94 1.70 20.68
CA LYS A 315 5.57 1.39 20.21
C LYS A 315 5.45 1.83 18.75
N ASN A 316 4.77 1.01 17.94
CA ASN A 316 4.53 1.25 16.52
C ASN A 316 5.80 1.34 15.64
N GLU A 317 6.97 0.98 16.14
CA GLU A 317 8.23 1.01 15.40
C GLU A 317 8.50 -0.34 14.73
N TYR A 318 8.70 -0.34 13.42
CA TYR A 318 8.90 -1.55 12.63
C TYR A 318 10.04 -1.38 11.62
N TRP A 319 10.64 -2.49 11.24
CA TRP A 319 11.64 -2.50 10.19
C TRP A 319 11.00 -2.42 8.80
N ILE A 320 11.53 -1.49 8.00
CA ILE A 320 11.30 -1.37 6.58
C ILE A 320 12.57 -1.82 5.85
N ASP A 321 12.40 -2.81 4.98
CA ASP A 321 13.40 -3.23 4.00
C ASP A 321 13.26 -2.35 2.75
N ILE A 322 14.39 -1.88 2.21
CA ILE A 322 14.41 -0.95 1.08
C ILE A 322 15.16 -1.60 -0.08
N PHE A 323 14.49 -1.68 -1.23
CA PHE A 323 15.05 -2.16 -2.48
C PHE A 323 15.22 -1.00 -3.46
N ASP A 324 16.24 -1.07 -4.30
CA ASP A 324 16.33 -0.17 -5.45
C ASP A 324 15.31 -0.55 -6.54
N GLY A 325 15.17 0.29 -7.56
CA GLY A 325 14.25 0.03 -8.68
C GLY A 325 14.58 -1.20 -9.53
N GLN A 326 15.74 -1.85 -9.29
CA GLN A 326 16.07 -3.12 -9.92
C GLN A 326 15.68 -4.32 -9.06
N GLY A 327 15.23 -4.11 -7.81
CA GLY A 327 14.88 -5.18 -6.90
C GLY A 327 16.03 -5.68 -6.03
N ILE A 328 17.13 -4.93 -5.92
CA ILE A 328 18.25 -5.28 -5.04
C ILE A 328 18.00 -4.74 -3.63
N PHE A 329 18.17 -5.57 -2.61
CA PHE A 329 18.02 -5.17 -1.21
C PHE A 329 19.18 -4.27 -0.77
N VAL A 330 18.93 -2.96 -0.74
CA VAL A 330 19.98 -1.95 -0.55
C VAL A 330 20.15 -1.53 0.90
N ALA A 331 19.07 -1.35 1.64
CA ALA A 331 19.12 -0.81 3.00
C ALA A 331 17.97 -1.33 3.85
N ARG A 332 18.09 -1.18 5.18
CA ARG A 332 17.02 -1.45 6.12
C ARG A 332 16.94 -0.32 7.13
N SER A 333 15.74 0.07 7.52
CA SER A 333 15.52 1.17 8.43
C SER A 333 14.45 0.85 9.45
N LEU A 334 14.69 1.25 10.69
CA LEU A 334 13.72 1.18 11.75
C LEU A 334 12.96 2.51 11.82
N THR A 335 11.64 2.48 11.74
CA THR A 335 10.82 3.69 11.70
C THR A 335 9.38 3.42 12.17
N THR A 336 8.69 4.47 12.61
CA THR A 336 7.23 4.47 12.84
C THR A 336 6.45 4.82 11.58
N ALA A 337 7.12 5.43 10.59
CA ALA A 337 6.48 5.89 9.36
C ALA A 337 5.89 4.73 8.54
N ILE A 338 4.69 4.96 8.01
CA ILE A 338 4.03 4.12 7.02
C ILE A 338 3.90 5.00 5.76
N PRO A 339 4.81 4.91 4.78
CA PRO A 339 4.84 5.84 3.66
C PRO A 339 3.65 5.63 2.71
N LEU A 340 2.53 6.32 2.97
CA LEU A 340 1.31 6.23 2.18
C LEU A 340 1.42 7.00 0.86
N PHE A 341 2.17 8.11 0.85
CA PHE A 341 2.37 8.94 -0.32
C PHE A 341 3.80 9.48 -0.38
N TRP A 342 4.30 9.67 -1.60
CA TRP A 342 5.63 10.22 -1.87
C TRP A 342 5.54 11.47 -2.75
N ARG A 343 6.17 12.55 -2.30
CA ARG A 343 6.37 13.77 -3.09
C ARG A 343 7.83 14.20 -2.95
N LYS A 344 8.55 14.25 -4.07
CA LYS A 344 10.01 14.50 -4.08
C LYS A 344 10.70 13.47 -3.16
N LYS A 345 11.61 13.89 -2.28
CA LYS A 345 12.29 13.02 -1.28
C LYS A 345 11.52 12.88 0.04
N LYS A 346 10.22 13.19 0.06
CA LYS A 346 9.41 13.24 1.27
C LYS A 346 8.36 12.14 1.30
N ALA A 347 8.33 11.40 2.40
CA ALA A 347 7.31 10.40 2.71
C ALA A 347 6.24 11.02 3.60
N TYR A 348 4.98 10.72 3.31
CA TYR A 348 3.84 11.16 4.10
C TYR A 348 3.12 9.95 4.67
N SER A 349 2.79 10.01 5.94
CA SER A 349 2.24 8.90 6.72
C SER A 349 1.05 9.39 7.56
N ILE A 350 0.05 8.53 7.75
CA ILE A 350 -0.98 8.73 8.77
C ILE A 350 -0.58 7.90 9.97
N GLU A 351 -0.47 8.54 11.13
CA GLU A 351 0.03 7.94 12.37
C GLU A 351 -0.81 8.36 13.57
N GLU A 352 -0.72 7.59 14.64
CA GLU A 352 -1.15 7.99 15.97
C GLU A 352 0.00 8.71 16.66
N ASP A 353 -0.24 9.90 17.19
CA ASP A 353 0.72 10.65 18.01
C ASP A 353 0.82 10.08 19.44
N GLU A 354 1.65 10.70 20.26
CA GLU A 354 1.92 10.26 21.63
C GLU A 354 0.71 10.37 22.56
N ASN A 355 -0.31 11.16 22.18
CA ASN A 355 -1.54 11.38 22.94
C ASN A 355 -2.73 10.58 22.38
N GLY A 356 -2.53 9.79 21.32
CA GLY A 356 -3.59 9.01 20.69
C GLY A 356 -4.34 9.73 19.56
N TYR A 357 -3.92 10.94 19.17
CA TYR A 357 -4.54 11.66 18.05
C TYR A 357 -4.02 11.16 16.72
N GLN A 358 -4.92 11.07 15.74
CA GLN A 358 -4.53 10.75 14.37
C GLN A 358 -3.95 12.00 13.70
N VAL A 359 -2.75 11.88 13.14
CA VAL A 359 -2.01 12.98 12.52
C VAL A 359 -1.43 12.53 11.19
N VAL A 360 -1.17 13.50 10.30
CA VAL A 360 -0.32 13.27 9.14
C VAL A 360 1.10 13.73 9.47
N ARG A 361 2.08 12.86 9.25
CA ARG A 361 3.50 13.17 9.43
C ARG A 361 4.21 13.16 8.08
N ARG A 362 5.08 14.14 7.88
CA ARG A 362 5.98 14.24 6.72
C ARG A 362 7.42 14.02 7.16
N TYR A 363 8.09 13.10 6.48
CA TYR A 363 9.48 12.77 6.72
C TYR A 363 10.34 13.11 5.51
N LEU A 364 11.49 13.72 5.74
CA LEU A 364 12.57 13.76 4.77
C LEU A 364 13.34 12.43 4.83
N VAL A 365 13.45 11.76 3.68
CA VAL A 365 14.15 10.49 3.61
C VAL A 365 15.60 10.72 3.17
N ARG A 366 16.54 10.49 4.10
CA ARG A 366 17.98 10.69 3.87
C ARG A 366 18.71 9.37 3.69
N TRP A 367 19.38 9.26 2.55
CA TRP A 367 20.25 8.16 2.23
C TRP A 367 21.64 8.35 2.86
N PRO A 368 22.33 7.26 3.24
CA PRO A 368 23.74 7.35 3.62
C PRO A 368 24.55 8.06 2.53
N ASN A 369 25.38 9.03 2.92
CA ASN A 369 26.25 9.83 2.05
C ASN A 369 25.55 10.85 1.12
N GLN A 370 24.33 11.30 1.45
CA GLN A 370 23.63 12.42 0.78
C GLN A 370 23.39 13.62 1.68
#